data_AF-A0A915ZQT4-F1
#
_entry.id   AF-A0A915ZQT4-F1
#
_cell.length_a   1.000
_cell.length_b   1.000
_cell.length_c   1.000
_cell.angle_alpha   90.00
_cell.angle_beta   90.00
_cell.angle_gamma   90.00
#
_symmetry.space_group_name_H-M   'P 1'
#
loop_
_entity.id
_entity.type
_entity.pdbx_description
1 polymer ?
#
loop_
_entity_poly.entity_id
_entity_poly.type
_entity_poly.pdbx_seq_one_letter_code
_entity_poly.pdbx_strand_id
1 'polypeptide(L)'
;MDEQVGEQHDRKFANIARNIRTGSPTPNSRGKNDDLESRNFTLQEEVKDLRIQLGGKQNDINKIQELLNKRTAELDKTKNEFDEKMKKMRGIFNGANKTLMELRQTVASKDSEIEELKATIESMKEKYEEAKNIVDESKKSTEKLTTEMHSQSATYNAQIEQLESKLRQSNQQIVQVKEEFQQYKTRAHALLEQKNSRGENDTEILELVAANKKLESELIFKSSELKYAQDKLKVAERDLKRAYELNTQLENDFEKAQRAAKENSDTVKSIQKQLDNLTEDNEHLKAALKETEARYLANVEDFEDRLKNAIEAKEKNLKQKQEENEALQKISEQLGEELSQVRLELSQRNEQIEELKKQISGKTQVASISAVKNVIKNDSSRSSSPLSFTSRNSNTLSDLLADMEERTSNVSDKDKDNTFKLQHMAEMLNESEAQVQKLLDQEKILKEEIRKLDRLEKRQNLSVEYLKNVVLKFFETEPSGREPLVPVISTILQLSPEETKSLKENAIDATNSNQVVIGFGVL
;
A
#
# COMPACT_ATOMS: atom_id res chain seq x y z
N MET A 1 40.38 -54.64 -11.73
CA MET A 1 40.69 -56.08 -11.66
C MET A 1 41.21 -56.54 -13.03
N ASP A 2 42.25 -55.87 -13.54
CA ASP A 2 42.83 -56.15 -14.87
C ASP A 2 44.36 -56.16 -14.75
N GLU A 3 44.87 -56.90 -13.78
CA GLU A 3 46.31 -57.06 -13.54
C GLU A 3 46.66 -58.52 -13.21
N GLN A 4 45.89 -59.47 -13.74
CA GLN A 4 46.05 -60.90 -13.40
C GLN A 4 45.92 -61.88 -14.57
N VAL A 5 46.07 -61.43 -15.82
CA VAL A 5 46.02 -62.33 -17.00
C VAL A 5 47.32 -62.32 -17.81
N GLY A 6 48.27 -61.42 -17.50
CA GLY A 6 49.57 -61.33 -18.17
C GLY A 6 50.61 -62.39 -17.77
N GLU A 7 50.47 -63.05 -16.62
CA GLU A 7 51.54 -63.92 -16.08
C GLU A 7 51.40 -65.43 -16.36
N GLN A 8 50.33 -65.89 -17.01
CA GLN A 8 50.13 -67.33 -17.29
C GLN A 8 50.56 -67.82 -18.67
N HIS A 9 50.89 -66.92 -19.60
CA HIS A 9 51.25 -67.32 -20.96
C HIS A 9 52.76 -67.48 -21.20
N ASP A 10 53.63 -66.82 -20.42
CA ASP A 10 55.09 -66.92 -20.60
C ASP A 10 55.74 -68.13 -19.89
N ARG A 11 55.02 -68.81 -18.98
CA ARG A 11 55.54 -70.01 -18.29
C ARG A 11 55.32 -71.33 -19.05
N LYS A 12 54.50 -71.35 -20.10
CA LYS A 12 54.23 -72.58 -20.88
C LYS A 12 55.18 -72.78 -22.07
N PHE A 13 55.87 -71.74 -22.53
CA PHE A 13 56.83 -71.87 -23.65
C PHE A 13 58.28 -72.21 -23.21
N ALA A 14 58.60 -72.11 -21.91
CA ALA A 14 59.92 -72.45 -21.38
C ALA A 14 60.14 -73.96 -21.07
N ASN A 15 59.08 -74.78 -21.08
CA ASN A 15 59.16 -76.21 -20.73
C ASN A 15 59.17 -77.17 -21.93
N ILE A 16 59.26 -76.65 -23.16
CA ILE A 16 59.36 -77.45 -24.40
C ILE A 16 60.68 -77.15 -25.13
N ALA A 17 61.78 -77.09 -24.37
CA ALA A 17 63.13 -76.93 -24.94
C ALA A 17 64.17 -77.88 -24.30
N ARG A 18 63.73 -78.92 -23.57
CA ARG A 18 64.63 -79.81 -22.81
C ARG A 18 64.65 -81.28 -23.19
N ASN A 19 64.02 -81.71 -24.26
CA ASN A 19 64.11 -83.11 -24.70
C ASN A 19 64.17 -83.23 -26.22
N ILE A 20 65.34 -83.00 -26.81
CA ILE A 20 65.71 -83.64 -28.08
C ILE A 20 67.04 -84.34 -27.84
N ARG A 21 66.92 -85.59 -27.40
CA ARG A 21 68.00 -86.54 -27.24
C ARG A 21 68.36 -87.05 -28.63
N THR A 22 69.64 -86.98 -28.94
CA THR A 22 70.30 -87.50 -30.14
C THR A 22 70.02 -88.99 -30.34
N GLY A 23 69.37 -89.34 -31.45
CA GLY A 23 69.24 -90.70 -31.95
C GLY A 23 69.43 -90.70 -33.47
N SER A 24 70.53 -91.30 -33.93
CA SER A 24 70.84 -91.53 -35.34
C SER A 24 70.45 -92.99 -35.72
N PRO A 25 70.46 -93.39 -37.00
CA PRO A 25 69.27 -93.60 -37.82
C PRO A 25 69.08 -95.08 -38.23
N THR A 26 67.92 -95.41 -38.83
CA THR A 26 67.66 -96.44 -39.89
C THR A 26 66.22 -97.00 -39.77
N PRO A 27 65.70 -97.77 -40.75
CA PRO A 27 65.59 -97.57 -42.20
C PRO A 27 64.10 -97.67 -42.64
N ASN A 28 63.77 -97.43 -43.92
CA ASN A 28 62.42 -97.63 -44.50
C ASN A 28 61.37 -96.52 -44.24
N SER A 29 61.74 -95.25 -44.48
CA SER A 29 60.86 -94.10 -44.24
C SER A 29 60.24 -93.48 -45.51
N ARG A 30 60.53 -93.96 -46.73
CA ARG A 30 60.06 -93.27 -47.95
C ARG A 30 58.53 -93.30 -48.14
N GLY A 31 57.89 -94.47 -48.06
CA GLY A 31 56.41 -94.56 -48.21
C GLY A 31 55.61 -93.97 -47.05
N LYS A 32 56.12 -94.05 -45.80
CA LYS A 32 55.51 -93.39 -44.64
C LYS A 32 55.73 -91.87 -44.64
N ASN A 33 56.84 -91.39 -45.20
CA ASN A 33 57.06 -89.96 -45.37
C ASN A 33 56.08 -89.38 -46.38
N ASP A 34 55.82 -90.04 -47.51
CA ASP A 34 54.91 -89.51 -48.54
C ASP A 34 53.44 -89.42 -48.04
N ASP A 35 52.98 -90.40 -47.25
CA ASP A 35 51.66 -90.37 -46.59
C ASP A 35 51.58 -89.30 -45.49
N LEU A 36 52.65 -89.16 -44.69
CA LEU A 36 52.76 -88.09 -43.68
C LEU A 36 52.82 -86.72 -44.33
N GLU A 37 53.46 -86.59 -45.50
CA GLU A 37 53.62 -85.35 -46.26
C GLU A 37 52.29 -84.93 -46.91
N SER A 38 51.53 -85.88 -47.48
CA SER A 38 50.16 -85.62 -47.96
C SER A 38 49.21 -85.22 -46.83
N ARG A 39 49.28 -85.88 -45.67
CA ARG A 39 48.45 -85.52 -44.51
C ARG A 39 48.86 -84.17 -43.90
N ASN A 40 50.14 -83.85 -43.92
CA ASN A 40 50.66 -82.56 -43.49
C ASN A 40 50.22 -81.44 -44.47
N PHE A 41 50.18 -81.72 -45.77
CA PHE A 41 49.63 -80.80 -46.77
C PHE A 41 48.13 -80.54 -46.55
N THR A 42 47.31 -81.59 -46.35
CA THR A 42 45.87 -81.39 -46.07
C THR A 42 45.63 -80.63 -44.77
N LEU A 43 46.41 -80.92 -43.73
CA LEU A 43 46.35 -80.17 -42.46
C LEU A 43 46.82 -78.72 -42.63
N GLN A 44 47.82 -78.45 -43.48
CA GLN A 44 48.25 -77.09 -43.79
C GLN A 44 47.18 -76.29 -44.52
N GLU A 45 46.46 -76.91 -45.46
CA GLU A 45 45.35 -76.25 -46.15
C GLU A 45 44.14 -76.04 -45.21
N GLU A 46 43.81 -77.01 -44.35
CA GLU A 46 42.79 -76.83 -43.31
C GLU A 46 43.16 -75.70 -42.33
N VAL A 47 44.42 -75.62 -41.89
CA VAL A 47 44.91 -74.53 -41.02
C VAL A 47 44.85 -73.18 -41.74
N LYS A 48 45.12 -73.15 -43.05
CA LYS A 48 45.03 -71.94 -43.87
C LYS A 48 43.57 -71.50 -44.03
N ASP A 49 42.65 -72.41 -44.29
CA ASP A 49 41.21 -72.14 -44.33
C ASP A 49 40.67 -71.66 -42.98
N LEU A 50 41.05 -72.31 -41.89
CA LEU A 50 40.72 -71.87 -40.52
C LEU A 50 41.30 -70.48 -40.23
N ARG A 51 42.51 -70.16 -40.72
CA ARG A 51 43.11 -68.83 -40.57
C ARG A 51 42.34 -67.76 -41.36
N ILE A 52 41.85 -68.09 -42.56
CA ILE A 52 40.99 -67.21 -43.35
C ILE A 52 39.65 -67.00 -42.64
N GLN A 53 39.03 -68.08 -42.14
CA GLN A 53 37.78 -68.00 -41.39
C GLN A 53 37.94 -67.18 -40.11
N LEU A 54 39.03 -67.36 -39.36
CA LEU A 54 39.36 -66.57 -38.17
C LEU A 54 39.56 -65.09 -38.53
N GLY A 55 40.23 -64.79 -39.64
CA GLY A 55 40.35 -63.43 -40.17
C GLY A 55 39.01 -62.81 -40.55
N GLY A 56 38.12 -63.59 -41.18
CA GLY A 56 36.74 -63.18 -41.47
C GLY A 56 35.93 -62.88 -40.21
N LYS A 57 35.98 -63.78 -39.22
CA LYS A 57 35.34 -63.57 -37.91
C LYS A 57 35.91 -62.37 -37.16
N GLN A 58 37.22 -62.14 -37.23
CA GLN A 58 37.85 -60.96 -36.63
C GLN A 58 37.38 -59.66 -37.29
N ASN A 59 37.23 -59.66 -38.61
CA ASN A 59 36.68 -58.51 -39.34
C ASN A 59 35.21 -58.26 -38.95
N ASP A 60 34.41 -59.31 -38.77
CA ASP A 60 33.03 -59.17 -38.31
C ASP A 60 32.94 -58.65 -36.88
N ILE A 61 33.81 -59.12 -35.97
CA ILE A 61 33.94 -58.60 -34.60
C ILE A 61 34.29 -57.12 -34.64
N ASN A 62 35.27 -56.72 -35.46
CA ASN A 62 35.66 -55.31 -35.59
C ASN A 62 34.49 -54.44 -36.09
N LYS A 63 33.73 -54.91 -37.10
CA LYS A 63 32.54 -54.22 -37.60
C LYS A 63 31.46 -54.08 -36.52
N ILE A 64 31.20 -55.14 -35.77
CA ILE A 64 30.22 -55.11 -34.67
C ILE A 64 30.69 -54.14 -33.58
N GLN A 65 31.97 -54.12 -33.26
CA GLN A 65 32.54 -53.20 -32.27
C GLN A 65 32.46 -51.74 -32.73
N GLU A 66 32.70 -51.45 -34.01
CA GLU A 66 32.47 -50.12 -34.58
C GLU A 66 31.00 -49.70 -34.53
N LEU A 67 30.07 -50.60 -34.87
CA LEU A 67 28.63 -50.34 -34.79
C LEU A 67 28.19 -50.12 -33.35
N LEU A 68 28.69 -50.92 -32.41
CA LEU A 68 28.44 -50.74 -30.97
C LEU A 68 28.92 -49.36 -30.51
N ASN A 69 30.15 -48.98 -30.84
CA ASN A 69 30.72 -47.68 -30.47
C ASN A 69 29.91 -46.52 -31.05
N LYS A 70 29.46 -46.63 -32.31
CA LYS A 70 28.56 -45.63 -32.93
C LYS A 70 27.23 -45.54 -32.19
N ARG A 71 26.60 -46.68 -31.86
CA ARG A 71 25.34 -46.70 -31.12
C ARG A 71 25.48 -46.16 -29.71
N THR A 72 26.57 -46.46 -29.01
CA THR A 72 26.85 -45.92 -27.67
C THR A 72 27.02 -44.40 -27.74
N ALA A 73 27.76 -43.88 -28.73
CA ALA A 73 27.93 -42.45 -28.93
C ALA A 73 26.61 -41.72 -29.27
N GLU A 74 25.77 -42.32 -30.12
CA GLU A 74 24.41 -41.81 -30.39
C GLU A 74 23.56 -41.78 -29.12
N LEU A 75 23.59 -42.86 -28.32
CA LEU A 75 22.84 -42.94 -27.07
C LEU A 75 23.30 -41.86 -26.09
N ASP A 76 24.60 -41.68 -25.89
CA ASP A 76 25.15 -40.64 -25.02
C ASP A 76 24.77 -39.23 -25.50
N LYS A 77 24.78 -38.99 -26.82
CA LYS A 77 24.32 -37.72 -27.40
C LYS A 77 22.85 -37.46 -27.08
N THR A 78 21.97 -38.44 -27.33
CA THR A 78 20.53 -38.28 -27.03
C THR A 78 20.28 -38.07 -25.54
N LYS A 79 21.02 -38.79 -24.66
CA LYS A 79 20.95 -38.63 -23.21
C LYS A 79 21.33 -37.21 -22.78
N ASN A 80 22.44 -36.69 -23.30
CA ASN A 80 22.87 -35.32 -23.02
C ASN A 80 21.84 -34.28 -23.51
N GLU A 81 21.23 -34.49 -24.68
CA GLU A 81 20.15 -33.63 -25.17
C GLU A 81 18.90 -33.67 -24.27
N PHE A 82 18.53 -34.84 -23.76
CA PHE A 82 17.44 -34.96 -22.78
C PHE A 82 17.78 -34.28 -21.45
N ASP A 83 19.00 -34.46 -20.93
CA ASP A 83 19.44 -33.84 -19.69
C ASP A 83 19.43 -32.29 -19.79
N GLU A 84 19.88 -31.74 -20.91
CA GLU A 84 19.82 -30.29 -21.18
C GLU A 84 18.36 -29.78 -21.29
N LYS A 85 17.48 -30.53 -21.94
CA LYS A 85 16.04 -30.21 -21.98
C LYS A 85 15.43 -30.23 -20.58
N MET A 86 15.76 -31.23 -19.77
CA MET A 86 15.28 -31.33 -18.38
C MET A 86 15.79 -30.18 -17.52
N LYS A 87 17.04 -29.76 -17.70
CA LYS A 87 17.62 -28.61 -17.01
C LYS A 87 16.90 -27.30 -17.37
N LYS A 88 16.63 -27.08 -18.66
CA LYS A 88 15.83 -25.93 -19.13
C LYS A 88 14.42 -25.96 -18.55
N MET A 89 13.76 -27.12 -18.57
CA MET A 89 12.40 -27.28 -18.03
C MET A 89 12.33 -27.01 -16.52
N ARG A 90 13.32 -27.48 -15.75
CA ARG A 90 13.44 -27.14 -14.32
C ARG A 90 13.65 -25.64 -14.10
N GLY A 91 14.46 -24.99 -14.93
CA GLY A 91 14.67 -23.54 -14.88
C GLY A 91 13.37 -22.76 -15.09
N ILE A 92 12.60 -23.12 -16.12
CA ILE A 92 11.29 -22.51 -16.41
C ILE A 92 10.31 -22.77 -15.26
N PHE A 93 10.25 -23.99 -14.74
CA PHE A 93 9.35 -24.34 -13.64
C PHE A 93 9.68 -23.57 -12.35
N ASN A 94 10.97 -23.43 -12.04
CA ASN A 94 11.41 -22.64 -10.89
C ASN A 94 11.10 -21.15 -11.08
N GLY A 95 11.28 -20.62 -12.29
CA GLY A 95 10.88 -19.25 -12.63
C GLY A 95 9.37 -19.03 -12.47
N ALA A 96 8.56 -19.93 -13.02
CA ALA A 96 7.10 -19.90 -12.90
C ALA A 96 6.63 -20.00 -11.45
N ASN A 97 7.25 -20.86 -10.63
CA ASN A 97 6.96 -20.96 -9.21
C ASN A 97 7.31 -19.67 -8.46
N LYS A 98 8.43 -19.03 -8.78
CA LYS A 98 8.81 -17.75 -8.19
C LYS A 98 7.78 -16.66 -8.52
N THR A 99 7.41 -16.52 -9.78
CA THR A 99 6.38 -15.55 -10.20
C THR A 99 5.02 -15.85 -9.57
N LEU A 100 4.68 -17.13 -9.39
CA LEU A 100 3.43 -17.53 -8.74
C LEU A 100 3.44 -17.18 -7.24
N MET A 101 4.58 -17.33 -6.56
CA MET A 101 4.74 -16.86 -5.17
C MET A 101 4.63 -15.34 -5.06
N GLU A 102 5.27 -14.60 -5.97
CA GLU A 102 5.17 -13.13 -6.02
C GLU A 102 3.72 -12.68 -6.22
N LEU A 103 3.00 -13.27 -7.19
CA LEU A 103 1.58 -12.99 -7.42
C LEU A 103 0.71 -13.31 -6.20
N ARG A 104 0.96 -14.44 -5.52
CA ARG A 104 0.23 -14.79 -4.28
C ARG A 104 0.48 -13.77 -3.17
N GLN A 105 1.72 -13.28 -3.04
CA GLN A 105 2.04 -12.25 -2.07
C GLN A 105 1.36 -10.92 -2.41
N THR A 106 1.32 -10.53 -3.68
CA THR A 106 0.59 -9.34 -4.13
C THR A 106 -0.91 -9.45 -3.87
N VAL A 107 -1.52 -10.62 -4.14
CA VAL A 107 -2.94 -10.86 -3.84
C VAL A 107 -3.20 -10.73 -2.35
N ALA A 108 -2.38 -11.36 -1.49
CA ALA A 108 -2.53 -11.24 -0.04
C ALA A 108 -2.37 -9.79 0.47
N SER A 109 -1.44 -9.03 -0.11
CA SER A 109 -1.29 -7.59 0.20
C SER A 109 -2.53 -6.79 -0.21
N LYS A 110 -3.09 -7.08 -1.39
CA LYS A 110 -4.29 -6.40 -1.89
C LYS A 110 -5.54 -6.78 -1.10
N ASP A 111 -5.65 -8.02 -0.65
CA ASP A 111 -6.72 -8.45 0.25
C ASP A 111 -6.65 -7.71 1.59
N SER A 112 -5.45 -7.52 2.15
CA SER A 112 -5.27 -6.70 3.36
C SER A 112 -5.69 -5.24 3.16
N GLU A 113 -5.29 -4.64 2.04
CA GLU A 113 -5.68 -3.27 1.68
C GLU A 113 -7.20 -3.15 1.49
N ILE A 114 -7.85 -4.15 0.90
CA ILE A 114 -9.32 -4.19 0.77
C ILE A 114 -10.00 -4.26 2.14
N GLU A 115 -9.50 -5.05 3.07
CA GLU A 115 -10.07 -5.14 4.42
C GLU A 115 -9.88 -3.83 5.21
N GLU A 116 -8.73 -3.16 5.09
CA GLU A 116 -8.52 -1.83 5.65
C GLU A 116 -9.47 -0.78 5.05
N LEU A 117 -9.62 -0.76 3.72
CA LEU A 117 -10.56 0.14 3.04
C LEU A 117 -12.01 -0.13 3.46
N LYS A 118 -12.41 -1.39 3.63
CA LYS A 118 -13.74 -1.73 4.17
C LYS A 118 -13.93 -1.20 5.59
N ALA A 119 -12.93 -1.36 6.46
CA ALA A 119 -12.99 -0.86 7.83
C ALA A 119 -13.10 0.67 7.88
N THR A 120 -12.36 1.39 7.03
CA THR A 120 -12.47 2.86 6.94
C THR A 120 -13.83 3.31 6.42
N ILE A 121 -14.39 2.63 5.41
CA ILE A 121 -15.75 2.91 4.91
C ILE A 121 -16.78 2.73 6.00
N GLU A 122 -16.69 1.65 6.80
CA GLU A 122 -17.65 1.40 7.87
C GLU A 122 -17.55 2.45 8.97
N SER A 123 -16.33 2.82 9.39
CA SER A 123 -16.11 3.91 10.34
C SER A 123 -16.66 5.26 9.84
N MET A 124 -16.50 5.56 8.54
CA MET A 124 -17.04 6.79 7.96
C MET A 124 -18.57 6.78 7.89
N LYS A 125 -19.21 5.62 7.66
CA LYS A 125 -20.67 5.49 7.72
C LYS A 125 -21.21 5.69 9.13
N GLU A 126 -20.56 5.13 10.14
CA GLU A 126 -20.95 5.34 11.54
C GLU A 126 -20.92 6.83 11.91
N LYS A 127 -19.82 7.52 11.57
CA LYS A 127 -19.69 8.98 11.77
C LYS A 127 -20.75 9.78 11.01
N TYR A 128 -21.11 9.34 9.80
CA TYR A 128 -22.15 10.00 9.01
C TYR A 128 -23.54 9.87 9.67
N GLU A 129 -23.91 8.67 10.14
CA GLU A 129 -25.18 8.48 10.84
C GLU A 129 -25.21 9.23 12.19
N GLU A 130 -24.10 9.29 12.91
CA GLU A 130 -24.00 10.11 14.13
C GLU A 130 -24.20 11.61 13.83
N ALA A 131 -23.51 12.15 12.82
CA ALA A 131 -23.67 13.54 12.42
C ALA A 131 -25.09 13.86 11.94
N LYS A 132 -25.72 12.93 11.22
CA LYS A 132 -27.11 13.03 10.76
C LYS A 132 -28.09 13.07 11.94
N ASN A 133 -27.89 12.22 12.95
CA ASN A 133 -28.72 12.25 14.16
C ASN A 133 -28.59 13.59 14.91
N ILE A 134 -27.37 14.13 15.04
CA ILE A 134 -27.14 15.44 15.67
C ILE A 134 -27.86 16.56 14.90
N VAL A 135 -27.83 16.52 13.57
CA VAL A 135 -28.54 17.49 12.72
C VAL A 135 -30.05 17.40 12.91
N ASP A 136 -30.60 16.19 12.96
CA ASP A 136 -32.04 15.98 13.17
C ASP A 136 -32.49 16.45 14.57
N GLU A 137 -31.70 16.20 15.60
CA GLU A 137 -31.94 16.72 16.96
C GLU A 137 -31.87 18.24 17.03
N SER A 138 -30.85 18.84 16.42
CA SER A 138 -30.69 20.29 16.34
C SER A 138 -31.85 20.95 15.58
N LYS A 139 -32.30 20.33 14.48
CA LYS A 139 -33.47 20.79 13.72
C LYS A 139 -34.73 20.76 14.58
N LYS A 140 -34.98 19.66 15.30
CA LYS A 140 -36.13 19.53 16.21
C LYS A 140 -36.09 20.55 17.34
N SER A 141 -34.91 20.84 17.89
CA SER A 141 -34.72 21.89 18.91
C SER A 141 -35.01 23.28 18.34
N THR A 142 -34.52 23.56 17.13
CA THR A 142 -34.75 24.83 16.43
C THR A 142 -36.22 25.04 16.11
N GLU A 143 -36.93 24.00 15.65
CA GLU A 143 -38.37 24.04 15.41
C GLU A 143 -39.15 24.34 16.70
N LYS A 144 -38.82 23.67 17.82
CA LYS A 144 -39.44 23.95 19.12
C LYS A 144 -39.22 25.40 19.55
N LEU A 145 -37.97 25.88 19.52
CA LEU A 145 -37.64 27.25 19.90
C LEU A 145 -38.36 28.27 19.01
N THR A 146 -38.46 28.00 17.71
CA THR A 146 -39.18 28.85 16.76
C THR A 146 -40.68 28.91 17.11
N THR A 147 -41.31 27.76 17.40
CA THR A 147 -42.72 27.73 17.80
C THR A 147 -42.98 28.44 19.12
N GLU A 148 -42.08 28.29 20.09
CA GLU A 148 -42.16 28.97 21.38
C GLU A 148 -42.00 30.49 21.21
N MET A 149 -41.03 30.93 20.41
CA MET A 149 -40.82 32.36 20.12
C MET A 149 -42.04 32.97 19.40
N HIS A 150 -42.65 32.23 18.47
CA HIS A 150 -43.87 32.66 17.79
C HIS A 150 -45.06 32.77 18.76
N SER A 151 -45.20 31.80 19.68
CA SER A 151 -46.23 31.83 20.71
C SER A 151 -46.06 33.00 21.70
N GLN A 152 -44.83 33.28 22.12
CA GLN A 152 -44.51 34.43 22.98
C GLN A 152 -44.75 35.75 22.25
N SER A 153 -44.39 35.85 20.97
CA SER A 153 -44.69 37.03 20.17
C SER A 153 -46.20 37.29 20.08
N ALA A 154 -46.99 36.23 19.87
CA ALA A 154 -48.46 36.33 19.85
C ALA A 154 -49.04 36.79 21.20
N THR A 155 -48.52 36.29 22.33
CA THR A 155 -49.00 36.71 23.66
C THR A 155 -48.63 38.15 23.98
N TYR A 156 -47.40 38.59 23.66
CA TYR A 156 -47.01 39.99 23.84
C TYR A 156 -47.81 40.93 22.95
N ASN A 157 -48.08 40.57 21.70
CA ASN A 157 -48.94 41.36 20.82
C ASN A 157 -50.37 41.50 21.39
N ALA A 158 -50.95 40.41 21.91
CA ALA A 158 -52.27 40.46 22.55
C ALA A 158 -52.27 41.35 23.81
N GLN A 159 -51.19 41.34 24.60
CA GLN A 159 -51.04 42.24 25.76
C GLN A 159 -50.93 43.71 25.34
N ILE A 160 -50.19 43.99 24.26
CA ILE A 160 -50.07 45.35 23.68
C ILE A 160 -51.46 45.84 23.26
N GLU A 161 -52.21 45.05 22.48
CA GLU A 161 -53.57 45.42 22.06
C GLU A 161 -54.50 45.69 23.25
N GLN A 162 -54.40 44.88 24.31
CA GLN A 162 -55.19 45.08 25.51
C GLN A 162 -54.82 46.38 26.25
N LEU A 163 -53.54 46.70 26.34
CA LEU A 163 -53.06 47.95 26.95
C LEU A 163 -53.43 49.17 26.12
N GLU A 164 -53.34 49.08 24.80
CA GLU A 164 -53.79 50.14 23.87
C GLU A 164 -55.29 50.40 23.99
N SER A 165 -56.10 49.34 24.12
CA SER A 165 -57.54 49.44 24.37
C SER A 165 -57.85 50.16 25.69
N LYS A 166 -57.17 49.78 26.79
CA LYS A 166 -57.30 50.47 28.09
C LYS A 166 -56.85 51.92 28.03
N LEU A 167 -55.76 52.22 27.32
CA LEU A 167 -55.24 53.57 27.16
C LEU A 167 -56.23 54.44 26.38
N ARG A 168 -56.85 53.91 25.31
CA ARG A 168 -57.94 54.58 24.59
C ARG A 168 -59.14 54.88 25.50
N GLN A 169 -59.59 53.90 26.29
CA GLN A 169 -60.71 54.09 27.21
C GLN A 169 -60.41 55.15 28.28
N SER A 170 -59.23 55.09 28.91
CA SER A 170 -58.81 56.08 29.91
C SER A 170 -58.70 57.48 29.31
N ASN A 171 -58.12 57.61 28.11
CA ASN A 171 -58.09 58.89 27.41
C ASN A 171 -59.50 59.44 27.12
N GLN A 172 -60.44 58.57 26.74
CA GLN A 172 -61.82 58.96 26.50
C GLN A 172 -62.50 59.46 27.79
N GLN A 173 -62.25 58.79 28.92
CA GLN A 173 -62.72 59.25 30.24
C GLN A 173 -62.10 60.59 30.64
N ILE A 174 -60.79 60.79 30.41
CA ILE A 174 -60.13 62.08 30.66
C ILE A 174 -60.77 63.20 29.84
N VAL A 175 -61.08 62.94 28.56
CA VAL A 175 -61.76 63.92 27.71
C VAL A 175 -63.14 64.25 28.26
N GLN A 176 -63.95 63.25 28.61
CA GLN A 176 -65.27 63.45 29.20
C GLN A 176 -65.21 64.26 30.51
N VAL A 177 -64.32 63.88 31.44
CA VAL A 177 -64.17 64.60 32.71
C VAL A 177 -63.67 66.03 32.49
N LYS A 178 -62.79 66.27 31.51
CA LYS A 178 -62.38 67.63 31.14
C LYS A 178 -63.56 68.45 30.61
N GLU A 179 -64.41 67.88 29.77
CA GLU A 179 -65.61 68.56 29.28
C GLU A 179 -66.60 68.86 30.41
N GLU A 180 -66.88 67.88 31.29
CA GLU A 180 -67.71 68.06 32.48
C GLU A 180 -67.14 69.14 33.41
N PHE A 181 -65.82 69.14 33.62
CA PHE A 181 -65.15 70.16 34.42
C PHE A 181 -65.25 71.54 33.80
N GLN A 182 -65.11 71.68 32.47
CA GLN A 182 -65.31 72.97 31.81
C GLN A 182 -66.76 73.46 31.96
N GLN A 183 -67.74 72.57 31.78
CA GLN A 183 -69.15 72.91 32.00
C GLN A 183 -69.42 73.32 33.44
N TYR A 184 -68.83 72.60 34.40
CA TYR A 184 -68.88 72.95 35.81
C TYR A 184 -68.25 74.32 36.05
N LYS A 185 -67.08 74.60 35.48
CA LYS A 185 -66.41 75.91 35.58
C LYS A 185 -67.29 77.02 35.04
N THR A 186 -67.96 76.85 33.90
CA THR A 186 -68.90 77.85 33.36
C THR A 186 -70.09 78.08 34.30
N ARG A 187 -70.69 77.00 34.84
CA ARG A 187 -71.79 77.11 35.82
C ARG A 187 -71.34 77.76 37.12
N ALA A 188 -70.16 77.42 37.62
CA ALA A 188 -69.57 78.00 38.82
C ALA A 188 -69.20 79.47 38.61
N HIS A 189 -68.71 79.86 37.43
CA HIS A 189 -68.43 81.26 37.10
C HIS A 189 -69.71 82.11 37.04
N ALA A 190 -70.79 81.55 36.48
CA ALA A 190 -72.13 82.19 36.51
C ALA A 190 -72.68 82.32 37.94
N LEU A 191 -72.44 81.32 38.78
CA LEU A 191 -72.78 81.37 40.21
C LEU A 191 -71.88 82.33 41.01
N LEU A 192 -70.62 82.50 40.63
CA LEU A 192 -69.68 83.45 41.25
C LEU A 192 -69.95 84.90 40.85
N GLU A 193 -70.41 85.16 39.62
CA GLU A 193 -71.01 86.46 39.27
C GLU A 193 -72.21 86.79 40.16
N GLN A 194 -72.99 85.78 40.54
CA GLN A 194 -74.12 85.93 41.48
C GLN A 194 -73.65 86.09 42.94
N LYS A 195 -72.53 85.49 43.32
CA LYS A 195 -71.98 85.49 44.70
C LYS A 195 -70.98 86.61 45.01
N ASN A 196 -70.53 87.39 44.03
CA ASN A 196 -69.78 88.64 44.24
C ASN A 196 -70.56 89.73 45.01
N SER A 197 -71.75 89.41 45.52
CA SER A 197 -72.57 90.24 46.40
C SER A 197 -72.56 89.82 47.88
N ARG A 198 -71.79 88.82 48.34
CA ARG A 198 -71.61 88.56 49.79
C ARG A 198 -70.41 87.65 50.08
N GLY A 199 -69.43 88.22 50.79
CA GLY A 199 -68.26 87.50 51.31
C GLY A 199 -68.53 86.86 52.66
N GLU A 200 -67.70 85.88 53.03
CA GLU A 200 -67.61 85.29 54.37
C GLU A 200 -66.32 84.44 54.43
N ASN A 201 -65.33 84.89 55.22
CA ASN A 201 -63.94 84.40 55.18
C ASN A 201 -63.62 83.29 56.21
N ASP A 202 -64.57 82.83 57.03
CA ASP A 202 -64.27 81.85 58.10
C ASP A 202 -64.61 80.40 57.73
N THR A 203 -65.51 80.18 56.77
CA THR A 203 -65.73 78.88 56.10
C THR A 203 -64.60 78.55 55.13
N GLU A 204 -64.01 79.57 54.52
CA GLU A 204 -62.87 79.46 53.60
C GLU A 204 -61.64 78.87 54.31
N ILE A 205 -61.38 79.24 55.57
CA ILE A 205 -60.25 78.71 56.35
C ILE A 205 -60.42 77.20 56.65
N LEU A 206 -61.64 76.75 56.97
CA LEU A 206 -61.93 75.33 57.20
C LEU A 206 -61.88 74.49 55.91
N GLU A 207 -62.34 75.05 54.79
CA GLU A 207 -62.19 74.44 53.47
C GLU A 207 -60.72 74.38 53.03
N LEU A 208 -59.93 75.42 53.30
CA LEU A 208 -58.49 75.44 53.04
C LEU A 208 -57.74 74.38 53.86
N VAL A 209 -58.12 74.15 55.12
CA VAL A 209 -57.54 73.08 55.95
C VAL A 209 -57.92 71.69 55.42
N ALA A 210 -59.17 71.48 55.03
CA ALA A 210 -59.61 70.21 54.43
C ALA A 210 -58.94 69.96 53.06
N ALA A 211 -58.78 71.01 52.25
CA ALA A 211 -58.06 70.96 50.98
C ALA A 211 -56.57 70.64 51.17
N ASN A 212 -55.91 71.24 52.16
CA ASN A 212 -54.52 70.92 52.50
C ASN A 212 -54.35 69.46 52.90
N LYS A 213 -55.24 68.93 53.75
CA LYS A 213 -55.19 67.52 54.16
C LYS A 213 -55.41 66.55 52.99
N LYS A 214 -56.24 66.94 52.02
CA LYS A 214 -56.46 66.18 50.78
C LYS A 214 -55.24 66.25 49.85
N LEU A 215 -54.61 67.42 49.73
CA LEU A 215 -53.37 67.60 48.98
C LEU A 215 -52.21 66.82 49.60
N GLU A 216 -52.11 66.76 50.93
CA GLU A 216 -51.11 65.94 51.63
C GLU A 216 -51.29 64.45 51.34
N SER A 217 -52.52 63.92 51.38
CA SER A 217 -52.76 62.50 51.07
C SER A 217 -52.51 62.18 49.60
N GLU A 218 -52.85 63.10 48.70
CA GLU A 218 -52.56 62.97 47.26
C GLU A 218 -51.06 63.06 46.97
N LEU A 219 -50.32 63.91 47.70
CA LEU A 219 -48.87 64.00 47.62
C LEU A 219 -48.18 62.72 48.12
N ILE A 220 -48.66 62.13 49.22
CA ILE A 220 -48.17 60.84 49.71
C ILE A 220 -48.41 59.75 48.65
N PHE A 221 -49.63 59.69 48.10
CA PHE A 221 -49.98 58.72 47.06
C PHE A 221 -49.10 58.88 45.82
N LYS A 222 -48.93 60.11 45.31
CA LYS A 222 -48.06 60.40 44.17
C LYS A 222 -46.59 60.12 44.46
N SER A 223 -46.11 60.31 45.70
CA SER A 223 -44.74 59.94 46.09
C SER A 223 -44.53 58.42 46.02
N SER A 224 -45.54 57.64 46.41
CA SER A 224 -45.49 56.17 46.36
C SER A 224 -45.52 55.66 44.92
N GLU A 225 -46.35 56.27 44.06
CA GLU A 225 -46.44 55.96 42.63
C GLU A 225 -45.13 56.30 41.91
N LEU A 226 -44.50 57.43 42.25
CA LEU A 226 -43.20 57.83 41.72
C LEU A 226 -42.10 56.84 42.12
N LYS A 227 -42.10 56.38 43.38
CA LYS A 227 -41.14 55.37 43.85
C LYS A 227 -41.32 54.04 43.12
N TYR A 228 -42.56 53.59 42.93
CA TYR A 228 -42.85 52.38 42.16
C TYR A 228 -42.38 52.50 40.69
N ALA A 229 -42.63 53.64 40.05
CA ALA A 229 -42.15 53.91 38.69
C ALA A 229 -40.62 53.92 38.61
N GLN A 230 -39.93 54.51 39.59
CA GLN A 230 -38.47 54.50 39.68
C GLN A 230 -37.89 53.08 39.84
N ASP A 231 -38.50 52.23 40.67
CA ASP A 231 -38.02 50.86 40.85
C ASP A 231 -38.25 50.02 39.59
N LYS A 232 -39.37 50.23 38.89
CA LYS A 232 -39.63 49.60 37.59
C LYS A 232 -38.64 50.06 36.51
N LEU A 233 -38.28 51.35 36.50
CA LEU A 233 -37.26 51.90 35.61
C LEU A 233 -35.90 51.23 35.84
N LYS A 234 -35.47 51.09 37.11
CA LYS A 234 -34.21 50.42 37.46
C LYS A 234 -34.15 48.96 37.03
N VAL A 235 -35.27 48.25 37.01
CA VAL A 235 -35.34 46.87 36.50
C VAL A 235 -35.15 46.88 34.98
N ALA A 236 -35.89 47.73 34.27
CA ALA A 236 -35.77 47.88 32.82
C ALA A 236 -34.35 48.30 32.39
N GLU A 237 -33.69 49.17 33.14
CA GLU A 237 -32.29 49.56 32.89
C GLU A 237 -31.31 48.39 33.03
N ARG A 238 -31.51 47.51 34.03
CA ARG A 238 -30.69 46.31 34.19
C ARG A 238 -30.91 45.31 33.06
N ASP A 239 -32.17 45.10 32.68
CA ASP A 239 -32.51 44.19 31.58
C ASP A 239 -31.95 44.70 30.24
N LEU A 240 -32.06 46.02 30.00
CA LEU A 240 -31.47 46.67 28.84
C LEU A 240 -29.95 46.50 28.82
N LYS A 241 -29.28 46.71 29.96
CA LYS A 241 -27.82 46.52 30.08
C LYS A 241 -27.42 45.07 29.78
N ARG A 242 -28.15 44.10 30.32
CA ARG A 242 -27.91 42.67 30.04
C ARG A 242 -28.12 42.33 28.56
N ALA A 243 -29.12 42.91 27.91
CA ALA A 243 -29.34 42.76 26.49
C ALA A 243 -28.18 43.33 25.66
N TYR A 244 -27.65 44.50 26.02
CA TYR A 244 -26.46 45.07 25.37
C TYR A 244 -25.21 44.20 25.53
N GLU A 245 -24.97 43.67 26.73
CA GLU A 245 -23.85 42.76 26.99
C GLU A 245 -23.97 41.48 26.14
N LEU A 246 -25.18 40.89 26.06
CA LEU A 246 -25.45 39.73 25.21
C LEU A 246 -25.24 40.04 23.73
N ASN A 247 -25.70 41.20 23.26
CA ASN A 247 -25.56 41.58 21.86
C ASN A 247 -24.08 41.79 21.48
N THR A 248 -23.30 42.39 22.38
CA THR A 248 -21.85 42.55 22.22
C THR A 248 -21.14 41.18 22.15
N GLN A 249 -21.56 40.22 22.99
CA GLN A 249 -21.01 38.87 22.95
C GLN A 249 -21.34 38.16 21.63
N LEU A 250 -22.59 38.25 21.17
CA LEU A 250 -23.02 37.68 19.89
C LEU A 250 -22.27 38.30 18.70
N GLU A 251 -22.03 39.61 18.71
CA GLU A 251 -21.23 40.29 17.69
C GLU A 251 -19.79 39.75 17.65
N ASN A 252 -19.15 39.59 18.83
CA ASN A 252 -17.80 39.02 18.92
C ASN A 252 -17.75 37.57 18.42
N ASP A 253 -18.74 36.74 18.76
CA ASP A 253 -18.78 35.35 18.34
C ASP A 253 -19.11 35.21 16.85
N PHE A 254 -19.94 36.11 16.29
CA PHE A 254 -20.14 36.24 14.85
C PHE A 254 -18.84 36.60 14.13
N GLU A 255 -18.06 37.55 14.66
CA GLU A 255 -16.79 37.95 14.05
C GLU A 255 -15.75 36.81 14.07
N LYS A 256 -15.67 36.05 15.17
CA LYS A 256 -14.83 34.84 15.24
C LYS A 256 -15.26 33.78 14.23
N ALA A 257 -16.57 33.50 14.14
CA ALA A 257 -17.10 32.55 13.19
C ALA A 257 -16.82 32.97 11.74
N GLN A 258 -16.92 34.28 11.45
CA GLN A 258 -16.60 34.83 10.14
C GLN A 258 -15.10 34.69 9.80
N ARG A 259 -14.20 34.92 10.76
CA ARG A 259 -12.75 34.70 10.56
C ARG A 259 -12.45 33.23 10.31
N ALA A 260 -13.00 32.32 11.11
CA ALA A 260 -12.84 30.88 10.91
C ALA A 260 -13.37 30.41 9.55
N ALA A 261 -14.52 30.95 9.10
CA ALA A 261 -15.07 30.64 7.77
C ALA A 261 -14.14 31.12 6.64
N LYS A 262 -13.50 32.29 6.80
CA LYS A 262 -12.54 32.81 5.82
C LYS A 262 -11.27 31.94 5.76
N GLU A 263 -10.72 31.57 6.92
CA GLU A 263 -9.57 30.66 7.00
C GLU A 263 -9.89 29.31 6.36
N ASN A 264 -11.05 28.71 6.65
CA ASN A 264 -11.51 27.48 6.02
C ASN A 264 -11.69 27.62 4.49
N SER A 265 -12.18 28.76 4.02
CA SER A 265 -12.25 29.04 2.57
C SER A 265 -10.86 29.05 1.93
N ASP A 266 -9.87 29.65 2.60
CA ASP A 266 -8.52 29.76 2.07
C ASP A 266 -7.76 28.44 2.12
N THR A 267 -7.98 27.61 3.15
CA THR A 267 -7.44 26.24 3.20
C THR A 267 -8.05 25.35 2.10
N VAL A 268 -9.37 25.44 1.86
CA VAL A 268 -10.03 24.73 0.76
C VAL A 268 -9.45 25.14 -0.59
N LYS A 269 -9.21 26.44 -0.84
CA LYS A 269 -8.55 26.90 -2.07
C LYS A 269 -7.12 26.35 -2.22
N SER A 270 -6.38 26.25 -1.11
CA SER A 270 -5.03 25.67 -1.12
C SER A 270 -5.06 24.19 -1.46
N ILE A 271 -5.96 23.42 -0.85
CA ILE A 271 -6.15 22.00 -1.13
C ILE A 271 -6.60 21.80 -2.59
N GLN A 272 -7.50 22.65 -3.10
CA GLN A 272 -7.93 22.58 -4.50
C GLN A 272 -6.76 22.76 -5.46
N LYS A 273 -5.88 23.75 -5.22
CA LYS A 273 -4.67 23.95 -6.03
C LYS A 273 -3.73 22.74 -5.97
N GLN A 274 -3.57 22.13 -4.80
CA GLN A 274 -2.75 20.91 -4.67
C GLN A 274 -3.37 19.74 -5.45
N LEU A 275 -4.69 19.60 -5.43
CA LEU A 275 -5.41 18.60 -6.21
C LEU A 275 -5.20 18.81 -7.71
N ASP A 276 -5.34 20.05 -8.18
CA ASP A 276 -5.17 20.41 -9.59
C ASP A 276 -3.73 20.07 -10.06
N ASN A 277 -2.71 20.45 -9.27
CA ASN A 277 -1.32 20.09 -9.55
C ASN A 277 -1.10 18.56 -9.61
N LEU A 278 -1.66 17.81 -8.65
CA LEU A 278 -1.54 16.34 -8.65
C LEU A 278 -2.27 15.69 -9.83
N THR A 279 -3.34 16.31 -10.32
CA THR A 279 -4.02 15.84 -11.54
C THR A 279 -3.18 16.10 -12.78
N GLU A 280 -2.55 17.28 -12.91
CA GLU A 280 -1.63 17.58 -13.99
C GLU A 280 -0.42 16.63 -13.98
N ASP A 281 0.18 16.39 -12.82
CA ASP A 281 1.28 15.43 -12.66
C ASP A 281 0.87 14.00 -13.06
N ASN A 282 -0.34 13.57 -12.70
CA ASN A 282 -0.88 12.27 -13.11
C ASN A 282 -1.07 12.19 -14.63
N GLU A 283 -1.55 13.25 -15.26
CA GLU A 283 -1.68 13.30 -16.72
C GLU A 283 -0.32 13.26 -17.41
N HIS A 284 0.67 14.00 -16.90
CA HIS A 284 2.05 13.94 -17.37
C HIS A 284 2.66 12.55 -17.23
N LEU A 285 2.50 11.88 -16.09
CA LEU A 285 2.97 10.52 -15.86
C LEU A 285 2.29 9.51 -16.80
N LYS A 286 0.97 9.63 -17.01
CA LYS A 286 0.24 8.78 -17.96
C LYS A 286 0.72 8.99 -19.39
N ALA A 287 0.98 10.24 -19.80
CA ALA A 287 1.51 10.54 -21.12
C ALA A 287 2.91 9.96 -21.31
N ALA A 288 3.80 10.11 -20.32
CA ALA A 288 5.13 9.53 -20.34
C ALA A 288 5.08 7.99 -20.41
N LEU A 289 4.20 7.36 -19.65
CA LEU A 289 4.00 5.91 -19.69
C LEU A 289 3.55 5.45 -21.08
N LYS A 290 2.56 6.12 -21.68
CA LYS A 290 2.12 5.85 -23.06
C LYS A 290 3.22 6.02 -24.09
N GLU A 291 4.07 7.04 -23.94
CA GLU A 291 5.22 7.25 -24.82
C GLU A 291 6.24 6.10 -24.69
N THR A 292 6.57 5.70 -23.46
CA THR A 292 7.49 4.57 -23.23
C THR A 292 6.94 3.25 -23.76
N GLU A 293 5.65 2.97 -23.56
CA GLU A 293 4.99 1.81 -24.17
C GLU A 293 5.06 1.83 -25.69
N ALA A 294 4.81 2.98 -26.32
CA ALA A 294 4.93 3.13 -27.76
C ALA A 294 6.36 2.87 -28.25
N ARG A 295 7.37 3.35 -27.51
CA ARG A 295 8.79 3.06 -27.80
C ARG A 295 9.12 1.59 -27.67
N TYR A 296 8.61 0.90 -26.64
CA TYR A 296 8.81 -0.55 -26.50
C TYR A 296 8.15 -1.32 -27.65
N LEU A 297 6.93 -0.94 -28.04
CA LEU A 297 6.22 -1.57 -29.16
C LEU A 297 7.01 -1.42 -30.46
N ALA A 298 7.48 -0.20 -30.76
CA ALA A 298 8.29 0.08 -31.95
C ALA A 298 9.62 -0.69 -31.95
N ASN A 299 10.26 -0.83 -30.79
CA ASN A 299 11.48 -1.63 -30.67
C ASN A 299 11.21 -3.12 -30.94
N VAL A 300 10.11 -3.67 -30.43
CA VAL A 300 9.72 -5.07 -30.71
C VAL A 300 9.49 -5.27 -32.20
N GLU A 301 8.78 -4.37 -32.85
CA GLU A 301 8.52 -4.42 -34.29
C GLU A 301 9.82 -4.37 -35.12
N ASP A 302 10.76 -3.46 -34.78
CA ASP A 302 12.09 -3.41 -35.42
C ASP A 302 12.90 -4.70 -35.20
N PHE A 303 12.81 -5.32 -34.01
CA PHE A 303 13.45 -6.62 -33.75
C PHE A 303 12.82 -7.75 -34.58
N GLU A 304 11.50 -7.78 -34.71
CA GLU A 304 10.80 -8.75 -35.54
C GLU A 304 11.17 -8.62 -37.02
N ASP A 305 11.23 -7.38 -37.54
CA ASP A 305 11.65 -7.11 -38.91
C ASP A 305 13.11 -7.53 -39.17
N ARG A 306 14.01 -7.24 -38.23
CA ARG A 306 15.42 -7.68 -38.32
C ARG A 306 15.54 -9.20 -38.31
N LEU A 307 14.77 -9.89 -37.47
CA LEU A 307 14.74 -11.35 -37.42
C LEU A 307 14.20 -11.94 -38.72
N LYS A 308 13.10 -11.39 -39.24
CA LYS A 308 12.51 -11.82 -40.50
C LYS A 308 13.49 -11.67 -41.66
N ASN A 309 14.12 -10.49 -41.79
CA ASN A 309 15.15 -10.25 -42.80
C ASN A 309 16.35 -11.20 -42.67
N ALA A 310 16.77 -11.52 -41.44
CA ALA A 310 17.86 -12.47 -41.21
C ALA A 310 17.48 -13.91 -41.60
N ILE A 311 16.25 -14.34 -41.32
CA ILE A 311 15.71 -15.64 -41.73
C ILE A 311 15.67 -15.72 -43.26
N GLU A 312 15.07 -14.74 -43.93
CA GLU A 312 15.00 -14.70 -45.41
C GLU A 312 16.40 -14.75 -46.05
N ALA A 313 17.37 -14.01 -45.49
CA ALA A 313 18.75 -14.07 -45.96
C ALA A 313 19.39 -15.45 -45.77
N LYS A 314 19.11 -16.15 -44.66
CA LYS A 314 19.60 -17.51 -44.41
C LYS A 314 18.93 -18.54 -45.33
N GLU A 315 17.63 -18.41 -45.59
CA GLU A 315 16.92 -19.26 -46.54
C GLU A 315 17.47 -19.11 -47.96
N LYS A 316 17.74 -17.88 -48.41
CA LYS A 316 18.38 -17.63 -49.71
C LYS A 316 19.76 -18.28 -49.82
N ASN A 317 20.59 -18.14 -48.78
CA ASN A 317 21.90 -18.78 -48.73
C ASN A 317 21.81 -20.31 -48.74
N LEU A 318 20.84 -20.88 -48.00
CA LEU A 318 20.60 -22.32 -47.98
C LEU A 318 20.23 -22.82 -49.37
N LYS A 319 19.32 -22.11 -50.06
CA LYS A 319 18.91 -22.44 -51.42
C LYS A 319 20.07 -22.40 -52.41
N GLN A 320 20.91 -21.36 -52.35
CA GLN A 320 22.13 -21.30 -53.16
C GLN A 320 23.08 -22.46 -52.88
N LYS A 321 23.26 -22.85 -51.61
CA LYS A 321 24.09 -24.01 -51.24
C LYS A 321 23.48 -25.34 -51.69
N GLN A 322 22.16 -25.46 -51.73
CA GLN A 322 21.49 -26.62 -52.31
C GLN A 322 21.72 -26.70 -53.81
N GLU A 323 21.54 -25.60 -54.55
CA GLU A 323 21.80 -25.54 -56.00
C GLU A 323 23.28 -25.85 -56.32
N GLU A 324 24.23 -25.32 -55.55
CA GLU A 324 25.66 -25.66 -55.68
C GLU A 324 25.93 -27.15 -55.42
N ASN A 325 25.31 -27.75 -54.40
CA ASN A 325 25.46 -29.17 -54.11
C ASN A 325 24.85 -30.04 -55.21
N GLU A 326 23.68 -29.68 -55.77
CA GLU A 326 23.09 -30.38 -56.90
C GLU A 326 23.98 -30.30 -58.14
N ALA A 327 24.60 -29.14 -58.41
CA ALA A 327 25.56 -28.99 -59.49
C ALA A 327 26.81 -29.86 -59.28
N LEU A 328 27.37 -29.88 -58.06
CA LEU A 328 28.49 -30.75 -57.70
C LEU A 328 28.13 -32.23 -57.82
N GLN A 329 26.90 -32.61 -57.44
CA GLN A 329 26.42 -33.98 -57.59
C GLN A 329 26.36 -34.38 -59.06
N LYS A 330 25.80 -33.53 -59.94
CA LYS A 330 25.80 -33.77 -61.40
C LYS A 330 27.21 -33.92 -61.97
N ILE A 331 28.15 -33.08 -61.55
CA ILE A 331 29.56 -33.18 -61.98
C ILE A 331 30.17 -34.49 -61.47
N SER A 332 29.89 -34.89 -60.23
CA SER A 332 30.38 -36.17 -59.69
C SER A 332 29.77 -37.38 -60.40
N GLU A 333 28.50 -37.31 -60.80
CA GLU A 333 27.83 -38.33 -61.61
C GLU A 333 28.48 -38.43 -63.00
N GLN A 334 28.69 -37.30 -63.68
CA GLN A 334 29.40 -37.23 -64.97
C GLN A 334 30.83 -37.80 -64.88
N LEU A 335 31.60 -37.38 -63.88
CA LEU A 335 32.94 -37.94 -63.65
C LEU A 335 32.90 -39.43 -63.33
N GLY A 336 31.85 -39.91 -62.65
CA GLY A 336 31.60 -41.33 -62.40
C GLY A 336 31.33 -42.11 -63.69
N GLU A 337 30.52 -41.55 -64.59
CA GLU A 337 30.25 -42.10 -65.92
C GLU A 337 31.53 -42.12 -66.77
N GLU A 338 32.28 -41.02 -66.84
CA GLU A 338 33.57 -40.94 -67.52
C GLU A 338 34.57 -41.97 -66.96
N LEU A 339 34.67 -42.11 -65.63
CA LEU A 339 35.51 -43.14 -65.00
C LEU A 339 35.06 -44.55 -65.38
N SER A 340 33.76 -44.80 -65.46
CA SER A 340 33.23 -46.09 -65.87
C SER A 340 33.55 -46.40 -67.34
N GLN A 341 33.49 -45.39 -68.20
CA GLN A 341 33.82 -45.49 -69.62
C GLN A 341 35.32 -45.71 -69.83
N VAL A 342 36.18 -44.95 -69.14
CA VAL A 342 37.64 -45.16 -69.15
C VAL A 342 38.00 -46.54 -68.59
N ARG A 343 37.31 -47.02 -67.54
CA ARG A 343 37.51 -48.40 -67.04
C ARG A 343 37.12 -49.45 -68.08
N LEU A 344 36.04 -49.23 -68.82
CA LEU A 344 35.61 -50.14 -69.90
C LEU A 344 36.63 -50.14 -71.04
N GLU A 345 37.09 -48.97 -71.47
CA GLU A 345 38.14 -48.83 -72.49
C GLU A 345 39.46 -49.45 -72.04
N LEU A 346 39.86 -49.27 -70.78
CA LEU A 346 41.03 -49.93 -70.19
C LEU A 346 40.84 -51.44 -70.11
N SER A 347 39.64 -51.94 -69.81
CA SER A 347 39.33 -53.37 -69.84
C SER A 347 39.50 -53.93 -71.24
N GLN A 348 38.92 -53.27 -72.25
CA GLN A 348 39.04 -53.68 -73.66
C GLN A 348 40.49 -53.62 -74.14
N ARG A 349 41.24 -52.56 -73.80
CA ARG A 349 42.68 -52.44 -74.07
C ARG A 349 43.49 -53.51 -73.34
N ASN A 350 43.16 -53.84 -72.10
CA ASN A 350 43.81 -54.93 -71.35
C ASN A 350 43.50 -56.29 -71.97
N GLU A 351 42.28 -56.50 -72.47
CA GLU A 351 41.89 -57.70 -73.20
C GLU A 351 42.66 -57.81 -74.53
N GLN A 352 42.84 -56.70 -75.25
CA GLN A 352 43.73 -56.60 -76.40
C GLN A 352 45.21 -56.81 -76.05
N ILE A 353 45.67 -56.32 -74.89
CA ILE A 353 47.03 -56.56 -74.39
C ILE A 353 47.21 -58.04 -74.01
N GLU A 354 46.20 -58.69 -73.43
CA GLU A 354 46.22 -60.14 -73.17
C GLU A 354 46.16 -60.95 -74.47
N GLU A 355 45.42 -60.49 -75.49
CA GLU A 355 45.41 -61.06 -76.84
C GLU A 355 46.79 -60.89 -77.53
N LEU A 356 47.44 -59.73 -77.38
CA LEU A 356 48.78 -59.45 -77.89
C LEU A 356 49.88 -60.17 -77.11
N LYS A 357 49.72 -60.34 -75.78
CA LYS A 357 50.61 -61.19 -74.96
C LYS A 357 50.46 -62.67 -75.30
N LYS A 358 49.26 -63.12 -75.68
CA LYS A 358 49.02 -64.47 -76.21
C LYS A 358 49.71 -64.69 -77.56
N GLN A 359 50.00 -63.63 -78.32
CA GLN A 359 50.82 -63.67 -79.54
C GLN A 359 52.33 -63.50 -79.30
N ILE A 360 52.77 -63.09 -78.11
CA ILE A 360 54.19 -62.91 -77.77
C ILE A 360 54.49 -63.73 -76.52
N SER A 361 54.53 -65.05 -76.69
CA SER A 361 55.17 -65.97 -75.73
C SER A 361 56.67 -66.01 -76.01
N GLY A 362 57.48 -65.43 -75.12
CA GLY A 362 58.93 -65.63 -75.15
C GLY A 362 59.77 -64.68 -74.29
N LYS A 363 60.14 -65.17 -73.10
CA LYS A 363 61.38 -64.90 -72.32
C LYS A 363 61.48 -63.70 -71.34
N THR A 364 61.49 -64.10 -70.05
CA THR A 364 62.55 -63.85 -69.04
C THR A 364 62.55 -62.53 -68.23
N GLN A 365 62.07 -62.60 -66.97
CA GLN A 365 62.82 -62.51 -65.68
C GLN A 365 64.08 -61.57 -65.64
N VAL A 366 64.40 -60.71 -64.65
CA VAL A 366 64.43 -60.82 -63.17
C VAL A 366 64.73 -59.41 -62.56
N ALA A 367 64.22 -59.13 -61.33
CA ALA A 367 64.79 -58.36 -60.19
C ALA A 367 65.28 -56.89 -60.34
N SER A 368 65.32 -56.00 -59.35
CA SER A 368 64.79 -55.82 -57.98
C SER A 368 65.30 -54.44 -57.49
N ILE A 369 64.66 -53.86 -56.46
CA ILE A 369 65.22 -53.08 -55.32
C ILE A 369 64.56 -51.69 -55.03
N SER A 370 64.17 -51.59 -53.74
CA SER A 370 64.05 -50.45 -52.80
C SER A 370 62.89 -49.46 -52.84
N ALA A 371 62.04 -49.61 -51.80
CA ALA A 371 61.53 -48.62 -50.86
C ALA A 371 61.82 -47.11 -51.08
N VAL A 372 60.80 -46.26 -50.91
CA VAL A 372 60.60 -45.35 -49.75
C VAL A 372 59.28 -44.55 -49.91
N LYS A 373 58.46 -44.63 -48.85
CA LYS A 373 57.58 -43.63 -48.22
C LYS A 373 57.16 -42.35 -48.99
N ASN A 374 55.85 -42.30 -49.29
CA ASN A 374 54.84 -41.34 -48.83
C ASN A 374 55.06 -39.80 -48.87
N VAL A 375 54.02 -39.16 -49.43
CA VAL A 375 53.50 -37.79 -49.24
C VAL A 375 54.17 -36.65 -50.03
N ILE A 376 53.48 -36.24 -51.11
CA ILE A 376 53.53 -34.90 -51.70
C ILE A 376 52.07 -34.40 -51.81
N LYS A 377 51.71 -33.39 -51.03
CA LYS A 377 50.65 -32.43 -51.36
C LYS A 377 51.23 -31.03 -51.18
N ASN A 378 51.67 -30.44 -52.28
CA ASN A 378 51.69 -29.00 -52.49
C ASN A 378 50.26 -28.54 -52.75
N ASP A 379 49.91 -27.27 -52.69
CA ASP A 379 50.33 -26.07 -51.95
C ASP A 379 49.33 -25.01 -52.43
N SER A 380 49.30 -23.85 -51.78
CA SER A 380 48.72 -22.59 -52.27
C SER A 380 47.23 -22.29 -52.02
N SER A 381 47.02 -21.67 -50.86
CA SER A 381 46.71 -20.23 -50.73
C SER A 381 45.57 -19.63 -51.57
N ARG A 382 44.52 -19.15 -50.89
CA ARG A 382 44.20 -17.72 -50.68
C ARG A 382 42.77 -17.57 -50.15
N SER A 383 42.65 -17.10 -48.92
CA SER A 383 41.61 -16.13 -48.57
C SER A 383 42.10 -15.29 -47.40
N SER A 384 42.29 -14.01 -47.70
CA SER A 384 42.80 -12.97 -46.82
C SER A 384 41.67 -12.27 -46.06
N SER A 385 41.79 -12.26 -44.73
CA SER A 385 41.52 -11.17 -43.76
C SER A 385 40.06 -10.63 -43.64
N PRO A 386 39.69 -9.84 -42.60
CA PRO A 386 40.48 -9.32 -41.46
C PRO A 386 39.82 -9.34 -40.03
N LEU A 387 40.67 -9.12 -39.00
CA LEU A 387 40.48 -8.30 -37.76
C LEU A 387 39.43 -8.75 -36.71
N SER A 388 39.63 -8.70 -35.38
CA SER A 388 40.64 -8.08 -34.52
C SER A 388 40.59 -8.68 -33.10
N PHE A 389 41.56 -8.23 -32.29
CA PHE A 389 41.58 -8.11 -30.84
C PHE A 389 42.22 -9.22 -29.98
N THR A 390 43.44 -8.86 -29.58
CA THR A 390 44.27 -9.43 -28.55
C THR A 390 43.60 -9.44 -27.19
N SER A 391 43.59 -10.61 -26.57
CA SER A 391 43.46 -10.80 -25.13
C SER A 391 44.60 -10.08 -24.39
N ARG A 392 44.22 -9.12 -23.54
CA ARG A 392 45.03 -8.57 -22.46
C ARG A 392 44.20 -8.66 -21.18
N ASN A 393 44.20 -9.83 -20.55
CA ASN A 393 43.74 -9.95 -19.16
C ASN A 393 44.93 -9.67 -18.24
N SER A 394 45.05 -8.41 -17.85
CA SER A 394 45.82 -7.97 -16.69
C SER A 394 44.92 -7.00 -15.93
N ASN A 395 43.94 -7.53 -15.21
CA ASN A 395 43.15 -6.74 -14.28
C ASN A 395 44.00 -6.56 -13.03
N THR A 396 44.63 -5.39 -12.96
CA THR A 396 45.39 -4.91 -11.81
C THR A 396 44.47 -4.71 -10.61
N LEU A 397 44.94 -5.07 -9.42
CA LEU A 397 44.33 -4.83 -8.11
C LEU A 397 43.79 -3.39 -7.91
N SER A 398 44.28 -2.42 -8.68
CA SER A 398 43.81 -1.02 -8.68
C SER A 398 42.38 -0.83 -9.18
N ASP A 399 41.88 -1.68 -10.09
CA ASP A 399 40.53 -1.53 -10.68
C ASP A 399 39.44 -2.08 -9.74
N LEU A 400 39.79 -3.13 -8.97
CA LEU A 400 38.96 -3.66 -7.88
C LEU A 400 38.96 -2.76 -6.64
N LEU A 401 40.06 -2.02 -6.38
CA LEU A 401 40.10 -1.03 -5.30
C LEU A 401 39.26 0.21 -5.63
N ALA A 402 39.27 0.67 -6.88
CA ALA A 402 38.43 1.78 -7.33
C ALA A 402 36.93 1.43 -7.29
N ASP A 403 36.55 0.22 -7.74
CA ASP A 403 35.16 -0.25 -7.65
C ASP A 403 34.71 -0.51 -6.20
N MET A 404 35.65 -0.78 -5.27
CA MET A 404 35.36 -0.83 -3.83
C MET A 404 35.20 0.55 -3.19
N GLU A 405 36.01 1.55 -3.56
CA GLU A 405 35.88 2.94 -3.08
C GLU A 405 34.62 3.65 -3.62
N GLU A 406 34.23 3.36 -4.85
CA GLU A 406 32.98 3.87 -5.43
C GLU A 406 31.74 3.19 -4.82
N ARG A 407 31.85 1.92 -4.41
CA ARG A 407 30.79 1.24 -3.66
C ARG A 407 30.71 1.69 -2.20
N THR A 408 31.82 1.99 -1.52
CA THR A 408 31.77 2.48 -0.13
C THR A 408 31.28 3.93 -0.03
N SER A 409 31.58 4.78 -1.01
CA SER A 409 31.02 6.14 -1.09
C SER A 409 29.52 6.11 -1.39
N ASN A 410 29.08 5.32 -2.38
CA ASN A 410 27.64 5.14 -2.66
C ASN A 410 26.86 4.49 -1.51
N VAL A 411 27.48 3.60 -0.73
CA VAL A 411 26.87 3.06 0.49
C VAL A 411 26.81 4.13 1.59
N SER A 412 27.86 4.94 1.75
CA SER A 412 27.86 6.04 2.73
C SER A 412 26.80 7.11 2.43
N ASP A 413 26.56 7.44 1.16
CA ASP A 413 25.53 8.41 0.79
C ASP A 413 24.12 7.82 0.91
N LYS A 414 23.94 6.53 0.61
CA LYS A 414 22.69 5.81 0.93
C LYS A 414 22.44 5.70 2.42
N ASP A 415 23.49 5.54 3.23
CA ASP A 415 23.38 5.53 4.68
C ASP A 415 23.00 6.91 5.21
N LYS A 416 23.53 8.00 4.64
CA LYS A 416 23.09 9.37 4.96
C LYS A 416 21.61 9.58 4.59
N ASP A 417 21.19 9.16 3.39
CA ASP A 417 19.79 9.24 2.97
C ASP A 417 18.87 8.41 3.86
N ASN A 418 19.31 7.21 4.27
CA ASN A 418 18.57 6.36 5.20
C ASN A 418 18.51 6.98 6.60
N THR A 419 19.58 7.62 7.08
CA THR A 419 19.57 8.34 8.36
C THR A 419 18.65 9.57 8.31
N PHE A 420 18.61 10.29 7.19
CA PHE A 420 17.71 11.42 7.00
C PHE A 420 16.24 10.98 6.98
N LYS A 421 15.94 9.88 6.27
CA LYS A 421 14.60 9.27 6.28
C LYS A 421 14.20 8.79 7.67
N LEU A 422 15.12 8.14 8.40
CA LEU A 422 14.87 7.72 9.78
C LEU A 422 14.64 8.91 10.71
N GLN A 423 15.41 9.98 10.57
CA GLN A 423 15.22 11.21 11.34
C GLN A 423 13.88 11.86 11.03
N HIS A 424 13.51 11.96 9.74
CA HIS A 424 12.21 12.49 9.34
C HIS A 424 11.05 11.63 9.82
N MET A 425 11.16 10.30 9.75
CA MET A 425 10.15 9.38 10.30
C MET A 425 10.06 9.50 11.83
N ALA A 426 11.18 9.67 12.53
CA ALA A 426 11.19 9.89 13.98
C ALA A 426 10.53 11.23 14.35
N GLU A 427 10.75 12.26 13.54
CA GLU A 427 10.14 13.58 13.73
C GLU A 427 8.63 13.55 13.47
N MET A 428 8.18 12.89 12.40
CA MET A 428 6.75 12.66 12.15
C MET A 428 6.10 11.79 13.23
N LEU A 429 6.83 10.79 13.76
CA LEU A 429 6.33 9.97 14.86
C LEU A 429 6.15 10.80 16.14
N ASN A 430 7.12 11.66 16.47
CA ASN A 430 7.04 12.56 17.62
C ASN A 430 5.91 13.60 17.45
N GLU A 431 5.74 14.16 16.26
CA GLU A 431 4.62 15.05 15.95
C GLU A 431 3.26 14.34 16.08
N SER A 432 3.17 13.10 15.59
CA SER A 432 2.01 12.22 15.78
C SER A 432 1.74 11.93 17.25
N GLU A 433 2.75 11.58 18.04
CA GLU A 433 2.63 11.35 19.49
C GLU A 433 2.15 12.61 20.23
N ALA A 434 2.70 13.78 19.90
CA ALA A 434 2.26 15.06 20.45
C ALA A 434 0.80 15.38 20.08
N GLN A 435 0.39 15.07 18.85
CA GLN A 435 -0.98 15.24 18.40
C GLN A 435 -1.95 14.30 19.12
N VAL A 436 -1.56 13.03 19.34
CA VAL A 436 -2.33 12.07 20.14
C VAL A 436 -2.50 12.57 21.58
N GLN A 437 -1.44 13.09 22.20
CA GLN A 437 -1.54 13.63 23.56
C GLN A 437 -2.52 14.81 23.64
N LYS A 438 -2.49 15.72 22.66
CA LYS A 438 -3.44 16.84 22.58
C LYS A 438 -4.88 16.36 22.41
N LEU A 439 -5.10 15.32 21.59
CA LEU A 439 -6.43 14.71 21.41
C LEU A 439 -6.93 14.07 22.71
N LEU A 440 -6.07 13.38 23.47
CA LEU A 440 -6.42 12.82 24.78
C LEU A 440 -6.80 13.90 25.80
N ASP A 441 -6.08 15.02 25.82
CA ASP A 441 -6.41 16.15 26.70
C ASP A 441 -7.75 16.79 26.32
N GLN A 442 -8.02 16.94 25.01
CA GLN A 442 -9.32 17.40 24.52
C GLN A 442 -10.45 16.42 24.87
N GLU A 443 -10.23 15.12 24.72
CA GLU A 443 -11.18 14.08 25.10
C GLU A 443 -11.53 14.17 26.59
N LYS A 444 -10.52 14.39 27.46
CA LYS A 444 -10.74 14.57 28.90
C LYS A 444 -11.61 15.79 29.18
N ILE A 445 -11.31 16.94 28.57
CA ILE A 445 -12.08 18.18 28.74
C ILE A 445 -13.51 18.01 28.25
N LEU A 446 -13.71 17.41 27.07
CA LEU A 446 -15.03 17.16 26.50
C LEU A 446 -15.84 16.21 27.38
N LYS A 447 -15.24 15.13 27.89
CA LYS A 447 -15.89 14.24 28.85
C LYS A 447 -16.31 14.97 30.14
N GLU A 448 -15.49 15.89 30.65
CA GLU A 448 -15.85 16.71 31.80
C GLU A 448 -17.01 17.66 31.47
N GLU A 449 -17.03 18.26 30.28
CA GLU A 449 -18.09 19.17 29.86
C GLU A 449 -19.42 18.46 29.61
N ILE A 450 -19.41 17.29 28.96
CA ILE A 450 -20.60 16.43 28.83
C ILE A 450 -21.13 16.09 30.22
N ARG A 451 -20.25 15.69 31.15
CA ARG A 451 -20.65 15.42 32.54
C ARG A 451 -21.20 16.67 33.23
N LYS A 452 -20.79 17.89 32.88
CA LYS A 452 -21.39 19.12 33.44
C LYS A 452 -22.77 19.38 32.84
N LEU A 453 -22.91 19.25 31.52
CA LEU A 453 -24.18 19.43 30.81
C LEU A 453 -25.23 18.43 31.29
N ASP A 454 -24.88 17.16 31.43
CA ASP A 454 -25.76 16.12 32.01
C ASP A 454 -26.25 16.49 33.41
N ARG A 455 -25.38 17.08 34.24
CA ARG A 455 -25.73 17.51 35.59
C ARG A 455 -26.62 18.75 35.57
N LEU A 456 -26.40 19.66 34.63
CA LEU A 456 -27.22 20.86 34.43
C LEU A 456 -28.63 20.51 33.95
N GLU A 457 -28.75 19.59 32.99
CA GLU A 457 -30.04 19.08 32.50
C GLU A 457 -30.82 18.39 33.61
N LYS A 458 -30.16 17.54 34.41
CA LYS A 458 -30.78 16.89 35.57
C LYS A 458 -31.26 17.88 36.64
N ARG A 459 -30.65 19.08 36.75
CA ARG A 459 -31.10 20.16 37.65
C ARG A 459 -32.31 20.92 37.11
N GLN A 460 -32.53 20.95 35.79
CA GLN A 460 -33.57 21.76 35.15
C GLN A 460 -35.00 21.36 35.58
N ASN A 461 -35.20 20.09 35.94
CA ASN A 461 -36.49 19.55 36.38
C ASN A 461 -36.67 19.51 37.91
N LEU A 462 -35.77 20.14 38.66
CA LEU A 462 -35.79 20.09 40.11
C LEU A 462 -36.65 21.21 40.71
N SER A 463 -37.59 20.87 41.60
CA SER A 463 -38.36 21.86 42.35
C SER A 463 -37.45 22.65 43.30
N VAL A 464 -37.34 23.96 43.05
CA VAL A 464 -36.57 24.92 43.87
C VAL A 464 -37.04 24.93 45.33
N GLU A 465 -38.32 24.62 45.57
CA GLU A 465 -38.92 24.56 46.90
C GLU A 465 -38.47 23.32 47.69
N TYR A 466 -38.30 22.17 47.02
CA TYR A 466 -37.74 20.97 47.63
C TYR A 466 -36.25 21.16 47.96
N LEU A 467 -35.47 21.74 47.03
CA LEU A 467 -34.07 22.08 47.26
C LEU A 467 -33.92 23.02 48.46
N LYS A 468 -34.75 24.07 48.53
CA LYS A 468 -34.79 25.00 49.66
C LYS A 468 -34.98 24.25 50.97
N ASN A 469 -35.96 23.34 51.05
CA ASN A 469 -36.25 22.59 52.27
C ASN A 469 -35.12 21.64 52.69
N VAL A 470 -34.46 20.98 51.73
CA VAL A 470 -33.33 20.07 52.01
C VAL A 470 -32.10 20.84 52.47
N VAL A 471 -31.80 21.99 51.83
CA VAL A 471 -30.69 22.86 52.24
C VAL A 471 -30.96 23.50 53.60
N LEU A 472 -32.18 23.95 53.86
CA LEU A 472 -32.57 24.48 55.18
C LEU A 472 -32.37 23.42 56.26
N LYS A 473 -32.86 22.19 56.02
CA LYS A 473 -32.72 21.06 56.94
C LYS A 473 -31.25 20.67 57.15
N PHE A 474 -30.41 20.80 56.14
CA PHE A 474 -28.95 20.59 56.28
C PHE A 474 -28.28 21.60 57.21
N PHE A 475 -28.65 22.88 57.12
CA PHE A 475 -28.12 23.92 58.01
C PHE A 475 -28.68 23.80 59.43
N GLU A 476 -29.95 23.46 59.59
CA GLU A 476 -30.63 23.29 60.88
C GLU A 476 -30.21 22.03 61.65
N THR A 477 -29.71 21.00 60.95
CA THR A 477 -29.26 19.75 61.59
C THR A 477 -27.85 19.91 62.18
N GLU A 478 -27.64 19.38 63.39
CA GLU A 478 -26.33 19.31 64.04
C GLU A 478 -25.28 18.61 63.16
N PRO A 479 -23.97 18.94 63.30
CA PRO A 479 -22.89 18.35 62.51
C PRO A 479 -22.93 16.81 62.41
N SER A 480 -23.30 16.15 63.51
CA SER A 480 -23.47 14.69 63.62
C SER A 480 -24.62 14.11 62.78
N GLY A 481 -25.60 14.93 62.40
CA GLY A 481 -26.75 14.56 61.57
C GLY A 481 -26.69 15.08 60.14
N ARG A 482 -25.59 15.71 59.72
CA ARG A 482 -25.39 16.23 58.35
C ARG A 482 -24.93 15.15 57.37
N GLU A 483 -24.18 14.14 57.82
CA GLU A 483 -23.67 13.05 57.00
C GLU A 483 -24.76 12.30 56.20
N PRO A 484 -25.93 11.94 56.77
CA PRO A 484 -27.01 11.26 56.05
C PRO A 484 -27.69 12.14 54.98
N LEU A 485 -27.56 13.48 55.10
CA LEU A 485 -28.12 14.43 54.15
C LEU A 485 -27.17 14.68 52.96
N VAL A 486 -25.88 14.33 53.06
CA VAL A 486 -24.90 14.52 51.98
C VAL A 486 -25.24 13.73 50.70
N PRO A 487 -25.66 12.45 50.75
CA PRO A 487 -26.10 11.73 49.55
C PRO A 487 -27.34 12.35 48.91
N VAL A 488 -28.27 12.85 49.72
CA VAL A 488 -29.51 13.49 49.26
C VAL A 488 -29.18 14.80 48.54
N ILE A 489 -28.34 15.65 49.14
CA ILE A 489 -27.87 16.90 48.53
C ILE A 489 -27.04 16.64 47.28
N SER A 490 -26.15 15.63 47.32
CA SER A 490 -25.34 15.22 46.16
C SER A 490 -26.21 14.77 44.98
N THR A 491 -27.32 14.07 45.25
CA THR A 491 -28.26 13.60 44.22
C THR A 491 -29.12 14.75 43.67
N ILE A 492 -29.59 15.64 44.55
CA ILE A 492 -30.44 16.78 44.18
C ILE A 492 -29.65 17.82 43.39
N LEU A 493 -28.47 18.19 43.89
CA LEU A 493 -27.59 19.15 43.23
C LEU A 493 -26.72 18.50 42.17
N GLN A 494 -26.76 17.18 41.97
CA GLN A 494 -25.92 16.47 41.00
C GLN A 494 -24.46 16.90 41.12
N LEU A 495 -23.92 16.81 42.33
CA LEU A 495 -22.56 17.26 42.65
C LEU A 495 -21.51 16.38 41.97
N SER A 496 -20.35 16.96 41.67
CA SER A 496 -19.19 16.20 41.21
C SER A 496 -18.70 15.22 42.28
N PRO A 497 -17.93 14.19 41.90
CA PRO A 497 -17.27 13.32 42.88
C PRO A 497 -16.36 14.11 43.83
N GLU A 498 -15.68 15.16 43.33
CA GLU A 498 -14.84 16.05 44.13
C GLU A 498 -15.68 16.94 45.06
N GLU A 499 -16.74 17.55 44.55
CA GLU A 499 -17.65 18.41 45.33
C GLU A 499 -18.37 17.60 46.41
N THR A 500 -18.76 16.36 46.11
CA THR A 500 -19.35 15.44 47.09
C THR A 500 -18.33 15.04 48.14
N LYS A 501 -17.06 14.85 47.76
CA LYS A 501 -15.98 14.58 48.70
C LYS A 501 -15.73 15.77 49.62
N SER A 502 -15.63 16.99 49.09
CA SER A 502 -15.50 18.22 49.87
C SER A 502 -16.71 18.46 50.78
N LEU A 503 -17.93 18.14 50.33
CA LEU A 503 -19.13 18.26 51.16
C LEU A 503 -19.15 17.22 52.30
N LYS A 504 -18.66 15.99 52.03
CA LYS A 504 -18.47 14.96 53.07
C LYS A 504 -17.41 15.37 54.10
N GLU A 505 -16.24 15.84 53.65
CA GLU A 505 -15.17 16.31 54.51
C GLU A 505 -15.64 17.44 55.44
N ASN A 506 -16.32 18.47 54.90
CA ASN A 506 -16.86 19.57 55.70
C ASN A 506 -18.03 19.17 56.62
N ALA A 507 -18.81 18.14 56.24
CA ALA A 507 -19.85 17.60 57.11
C ALA A 507 -19.26 16.84 58.31
N ILE A 508 -18.08 16.22 58.14
CA ILE A 508 -17.37 15.44 59.17
C ILE A 508 -16.46 16.34 60.04
N ASP A 509 -15.83 17.38 59.48
CA ASP A 509 -14.93 18.27 60.24
C ASP A 509 -15.68 19.11 61.30
N ALA A 510 -16.94 19.44 61.05
CA ALA A 510 -17.80 20.10 62.04
C ALA A 510 -18.10 19.21 63.27
N THR A 511 -17.93 17.89 63.17
CA THR A 511 -18.00 16.96 64.31
C THR A 511 -16.71 16.94 65.15
N ASN A 512 -15.54 17.18 64.55
CA ASN A 512 -14.26 17.22 65.26
C ASN A 512 -14.03 18.55 66.00
N SER A 513 -14.54 19.67 65.49
CA SER A 513 -14.47 20.95 66.21
C SER A 513 -15.34 21.01 67.46
N ASN A 514 -16.38 20.17 67.58
CA ASN A 514 -17.26 20.13 68.76
C ASN A 514 -16.84 19.13 69.85
N GLN A 515 -15.84 18.27 69.61
CA GLN A 515 -15.26 17.43 70.69
C GLN A 515 -14.11 18.10 71.46
N VAL A 516 -13.54 19.19 70.96
CA VAL A 516 -12.39 19.87 71.63
C VAL A 516 -12.84 20.92 72.67
N VAL A 517 -14.13 21.26 72.76
CA VAL A 517 -14.58 22.40 73.59
C VAL A 517 -15.19 22.01 74.96
N ILE A 518 -15.37 20.71 75.28
CA ILE A 518 -15.94 20.29 76.59
C ILE A 518 -14.86 19.82 77.58
N GLY A 519 -13.66 20.41 77.54
CA GLY A 519 -12.62 20.04 78.48
C GLY A 519 -11.57 21.12 78.64
N PHE A 520 -11.89 22.23 79.31
CA PHE A 520 -11.02 22.94 80.26
C PHE A 520 -11.74 24.19 80.77
N GLY A 521 -11.96 24.26 82.10
CA GLY A 521 -12.28 25.53 82.78
C GLY A 521 -13.41 25.50 83.80
N VAL A 522 -13.33 24.64 84.82
CA VAL A 522 -13.99 24.87 86.11
C VAL A 522 -12.93 25.42 87.07
N LEU A 523 -13.26 26.57 87.67
CA LEU A 523 -12.69 27.07 88.93
C LEU A 523 -13.20 26.21 90.09
#